data_AF-A0A376TMM8-F1
#
_entry.id   AF-A0A376TMM8-F1
#
_cell.length_a   1.000
_cell.length_b   1.000
_cell.length_c   1.000
_cell.angle_alpha   90.00
_cell.angle_beta   90.00
_cell.angle_gamma   90.00
#
_symmetry.space_group_name_H-M   'P 1'
#
loop_
_entity.id
_entity.type
_entity.pdbx_description
1 polymer ?
#
loop_
_entity_poly.entity_id
_entity_poly.type
_entity_poly.pdbx_seq_one_letter_code
_entity_poly.pdbx_strand_id
1 'polypeptide(L)'
;MKKYVSLKQASQLVNPGESVVINCGSTAFLLGREMCGKPVQIITNYLPLANYLIDQEHDSVIIMGGQYNKSQSITLSPQGSGKQSLCRALDVYQRKRADRRRVV
;
A
#
# COMPACT_ATOMS: atom_id res chain seq x y z
N MET A 1 -19.26 12.71 3.65
CA MET A 1 -17.95 13.41 3.74
C MET A 1 -16.85 12.37 3.90
N LYS A 2 -15.92 12.24 2.94
CA LYS A 2 -14.70 11.44 3.15
C LYS A 2 -13.75 12.30 4.00
N LYS A 3 -13.48 11.89 5.24
CA LYS A 3 -12.48 12.54 6.10
C LYS A 3 -11.11 12.32 5.45
N TYR A 4 -10.63 13.31 4.70
CA TYR A 4 -9.23 13.35 4.28
C TYR A 4 -8.43 13.76 5.50
N VAL A 5 -7.97 12.77 6.26
CA VAL A 5 -6.94 12.99 7.27
C VAL A 5 -5.69 13.46 6.52
N SER A 6 -5.12 14.60 6.92
CA SER A 6 -3.87 15.07 6.32
C SER A 6 -2.76 14.03 6.53
N LEU A 7 -1.82 13.90 5.60
CA LEU A 7 -0.75 12.89 5.71
C LEU A 7 0.04 13.03 7.02
N LYS A 8 0.23 14.26 7.49
CA LYS A 8 0.87 14.58 8.77
C LYS A 8 0.06 14.12 9.98
N GLN A 9 -1.27 14.23 9.93
CA GLN A 9 -2.13 13.67 10.98
C GLN A 9 -2.16 12.15 10.92
N ALA A 10 -2.24 11.56 9.71
CA ALA A 10 -2.22 10.11 9.54
C ALA A 10 -0.91 9.51 10.08
N SER A 11 0.21 10.20 9.89
CA SER A 11 1.53 9.79 10.36
C SER A 11 1.74 9.97 11.87
N GLN A 12 0.85 10.70 12.56
CA GLN A 12 0.83 10.85 14.02
C GLN A 12 -0.07 9.83 14.71
N LEU A 13 -0.92 9.12 13.97
CA LEU A 13 -1.78 8.06 14.53
C LEU A 13 -1.03 6.75 14.78
N VAL A 14 0.21 6.64 14.31
CA VAL A 14 1.04 5.46 14.42
C VAL A 14 2.06 5.70 15.52
N ASN A 15 2.06 4.82 16.52
CA ASN A 15 2.97 4.92 17.64
C ASN A 15 4.34 4.35 17.30
N PRO A 16 5.41 4.81 17.97
CA PRO A 16 6.71 4.16 17.90
C PRO A 16 6.61 2.65 18.19
N GLY A 17 7.27 1.83 17.37
CA GLY A 17 7.28 0.37 17.45
C GLY A 17 6.16 -0.33 16.69
N GLU A 18 5.18 0.41 16.14
CA GLU A 18 4.10 -0.17 15.37
C GLU A 18 4.48 -0.43 13.90
N SER A 19 3.78 -1.39 13.29
CA SER A 19 3.91 -1.71 11.86
C SER A 19 2.77 -1.12 11.05
N VAL A 20 3.08 -0.58 9.87
CA VAL A 20 2.12 0.05 8.97
C VAL A 20 2.22 -0.57 7.57
N VAL A 21 1.09 -0.94 7.00
CA VAL A 21 1.01 -1.41 5.62
C VAL A 21 0.74 -0.23 4.69
N ILE A 22 1.68 0.06 3.79
CA ILE A 22 1.58 1.12 2.78
C ILE A 22 1.65 0.50 1.39
N ASN A 23 0.53 0.52 0.67
CA ASN A 23 0.41 0.00 -0.69
C ASN A 23 0.78 1.05 -1.76
N CYS A 24 0.51 0.77 -3.03
CA CYS A 24 0.80 1.66 -4.16
C CYS A 24 -0.12 2.88 -4.25
N GLY A 25 0.42 3.96 -4.83
CA GLY A 25 -0.29 5.19 -5.16
C GLY A 25 0.47 6.43 -4.71
N SER A 26 0.27 7.58 -5.37
CA SER A 26 0.98 8.82 -5.06
C SER A 26 0.75 9.29 -3.62
N THR A 27 -0.48 9.18 -3.11
CA THR A 27 -0.79 9.51 -1.71
C THR A 27 -0.11 8.56 -0.72
N ALA A 28 -0.07 7.26 -1.04
CA ALA A 28 0.57 6.26 -0.19
C ALA A 28 2.10 6.45 -0.18
N PHE A 29 2.69 6.82 -1.31
CA PHE A 29 4.09 7.20 -1.40
C PHE A 29 4.41 8.40 -0.50
N LEU A 30 3.61 9.47 -0.56
CA LEU A 30 3.80 10.63 0.31
C LEU A 30 3.65 10.29 1.80
N LEU A 31 2.71 9.40 2.16
CA LEU A 31 2.60 8.90 3.53
C LEU A 31 3.88 8.16 3.96
N GLY A 32 4.40 7.29 3.09
CA GLY A 32 5.65 6.57 3.35
C GLY A 32 6.84 7.51 3.53
N ARG A 33 6.92 8.60 2.76
CA ARG A 33 7.94 9.64 2.95
C ARG A 33 7.83 10.33 4.30
N GLU A 34 6.62 10.66 4.73
CA GLU A 34 6.36 11.28 6.05
C GLU A 34 6.63 10.33 7.22
N MET A 35 6.67 9.02 6.96
CA MET A 35 6.95 7.98 7.95
C MET A 35 8.43 7.55 7.97
N CYS A 36 9.19 7.95 6.95
CA CYS A 36 10.61 7.67 6.85
C CYS A 36 11.38 8.30 8.03
N GLY A 37 12.36 7.57 8.55
CA GLY A 37 13.14 7.96 9.74
C GLY A 37 12.40 7.90 11.08
N LYS A 38 11.11 7.55 11.11
CA LYS A 38 10.40 7.30 12.37
C LYS A 38 10.68 5.87 12.86
N PRO A 39 10.59 5.59 14.16
CA PRO A 39 10.75 4.25 14.72
C PRO A 39 9.49 3.39 14.46
N VAL A 40 9.16 3.14 13.20
CA VAL A 40 7.99 2.37 12.75
C VAL A 40 8.44 1.35 11.71
N GLN A 41 7.72 0.24 11.59
CA GLN A 41 7.99 -0.73 10.54
C GLN A 41 7.07 -0.48 9.34
N ILE A 42 7.64 -0.29 8.16
CA ILE A 42 6.86 -0.09 6.94
C ILE A 42 6.81 -1.38 6.13
N ILE A 43 5.60 -1.89 5.91
CA ILE A 43 5.31 -3.07 5.09
C ILE A 43 4.75 -2.59 3.75
N THR A 44 5.40 -2.89 2.62
CA THR A 44 4.96 -2.43 1.30
C THR A 44 5.12 -3.48 0.22
N ASN A 45 4.19 -3.51 -0.74
CA ASN A 45 4.35 -4.23 -2.01
C ASN A 45 4.71 -3.27 -3.16
N TYR A 46 4.94 -1.99 -2.89
CA TYR A 46 5.17 -0.96 -3.89
C TYR A 46 6.65 -0.65 -4.01
N LEU A 47 7.27 -1.12 -5.09
CA LEU A 47 8.72 -1.08 -5.28
C LEU A 47 9.31 0.35 -5.23
N PRO A 48 8.68 1.39 -5.82
CA PRO A 48 9.18 2.77 -5.70
C PRO A 48 9.24 3.28 -4.26
N LEU A 49 8.29 2.89 -3.41
CA LEU A 49 8.35 3.26 -1.99
C LEU A 49 9.43 2.45 -1.26
N ALA A 50 9.54 1.15 -1.54
CA ALA A 50 10.60 0.31 -0.96
C ALA A 50 11.98 0.88 -1.27
N ASN A 51 12.25 1.21 -2.54
CA ASN A 51 13.51 1.81 -2.97
C ASN A 51 13.78 3.12 -2.24
N TYR A 52 12.78 4.01 -2.18
CA TYR A 52 12.92 5.27 -1.45
C TYR A 52 13.29 5.05 0.03
N LEU A 53 12.64 4.10 0.71
CA LEU A 53 12.91 3.85 2.13
C LEU A 53 14.31 3.24 2.36
N ILE A 54 14.77 2.38 1.45
CA ILE A 54 16.13 1.82 1.46
C ILE A 54 17.16 2.93 1.24
N ASP A 55 16.96 3.77 0.22
CA ASP A 55 17.86 4.89 -0.11
C ASP A 55 17.93 5.96 0.99
N GLN A 56 16.92 6.01 1.88
CA GLN A 56 16.86 6.90 3.02
C GLN A 56 17.23 6.22 4.34
N GLU A 57 17.79 5.00 4.26
CA GLU A 57 18.28 4.24 5.42
C GLU A 57 17.22 4.06 6.52
N HIS A 58 15.95 3.85 6.14
CA HIS A 58 14.90 3.60 7.12
C HIS A 58 15.07 2.24 7.78
N ASP A 59 15.14 2.23 9.12
CA ASP A 59 15.54 1.07 9.94
C ASP A 59 14.73 -0.21 9.71
N SER A 60 13.42 -0.11 9.42
CA SER A 60 12.53 -1.28 9.42
C SER A 60 11.59 -1.28 8.23
N VAL A 61 12.00 -1.99 7.17
CA VAL A 61 11.21 -2.17 5.94
C VAL A 61 10.95 -3.66 5.69
N ILE A 62 9.68 -4.02 5.47
CA ILE A 62 9.27 -5.33 4.95
C ILE A 62 8.74 -5.14 3.53
N ILE A 63 9.42 -5.79 2.57
CA ILE A 63 8.97 -5.82 1.19
C ILE A 63 8.16 -7.09 0.98
N MET A 64 6.88 -6.93 0.67
CA MET A 64 6.01 -8.05 0.30
C MET A 64 6.49 -8.63 -1.03
N GLY A 65 6.86 -9.91 -1.07
CA GLY A 65 7.34 -10.58 -2.28
C GLY A 65 6.23 -10.95 -3.27
N GLY A 66 6.62 -11.44 -4.46
CA GLY A 66 5.68 -11.90 -5.49
C GLY A 66 6.19 -11.72 -6.93
N GLN A 67 5.31 -11.92 -7.90
CA GLN A 67 5.52 -11.53 -9.30
C GLN A 67 5.45 -10.01 -9.46
N TYR A 68 6.49 -9.43 -10.04
CA TYR A 68 6.54 -7.99 -10.31
C TYR A 68 5.65 -7.59 -11.48
N ASN A 69 4.76 -6.63 -11.26
CA ASN A 69 3.95 -5.99 -12.30
C ASN A 69 4.59 -4.63 -12.68
N LYS A 70 5.17 -4.56 -13.88
CA LYS A 70 5.83 -3.35 -14.37
C LYS A 70 4.90 -2.15 -14.50
N SER A 71 3.65 -2.35 -14.96
CA SER A 71 2.71 -1.24 -15.20
C SER A 71 2.27 -0.54 -13.90
N GLN A 72 2.26 -1.25 -12.78
CA GLN A 72 1.86 -0.72 -11.47
C GLN A 72 3.04 -0.57 -10.49
N SER A 73 4.22 -1.08 -10.86
CA SER A 73 5.42 -1.13 -10.02
C SER A 73 5.19 -1.77 -8.65
N ILE A 74 4.38 -2.84 -8.61
CA ILE A 74 4.08 -3.61 -7.40
C ILE A 74 4.47 -5.06 -7.53
N THR A 75 4.66 -5.73 -6.39
CA THR A 75 4.69 -7.18 -6.27
C THR A 75 3.28 -7.73 -5.99
N LEU A 76 2.93 -8.81 -6.69
CA LEU A 76 1.65 -9.51 -6.58
C LEU A 76 1.92 -10.99 -6.30
N SER A 77 1.04 -11.68 -5.59
CA SER A 77 1.21 -13.12 -5.35
C SER A 77 1.35 -13.90 -6.67
N PRO A 78 2.22 -14.95 -6.77
CA PRO A 78 2.57 -15.61 -8.03
C PRO A 78 1.47 -16.44 -8.75
N GLN A 79 0.18 -16.21 -8.49
CA GLN A 79 -0.89 -17.03 -9.08
C GLN A 79 -1.45 -16.35 -10.34
N GLY A 80 -1.38 -17.08 -11.46
CA GLY A 80 -1.54 -16.56 -12.82
C GLY A 80 -2.86 -15.87 -13.15
N SER A 81 -2.75 -14.86 -14.03
CA SER A 81 -3.76 -14.36 -14.99
C SER A 81 -5.23 -14.30 -14.57
N GLY A 82 -5.51 -14.10 -13.29
CA GLY A 82 -6.85 -13.86 -12.77
C GLY A 82 -6.75 -12.71 -11.80
N LYS A 83 -7.68 -11.75 -11.89
CA LYS A 83 -7.82 -10.65 -10.91
C LYS A 83 -7.71 -11.22 -9.51
N GLN A 84 -6.60 -10.96 -8.84
CA GLN A 84 -6.39 -11.38 -7.46
C GLN A 84 -6.17 -10.14 -6.62
N SER A 85 -7.23 -9.78 -5.90
CA SER A 85 -7.13 -8.92 -4.74
C SER A 85 -7.34 -9.78 -3.49
N LEU A 86 -6.48 -9.55 -2.51
CA LEU A 86 -6.83 -9.27 -1.12
C LEU A 86 -8.13 -9.92 -0.64
N CYS A 87 -8.05 -10.80 0.37
CA CYS A 87 -9.12 -11.25 1.27
C CYS A 87 -10.51 -11.32 0.60
N ARG A 88 -11.08 -12.52 0.42
CA ARG A 88 -12.39 -12.79 -0.24
C ARG A 88 -13.49 -11.72 -0.07
N ALA A 89 -13.54 -11.00 1.07
CA ALA A 89 -14.35 -9.82 1.30
C ALA A 89 -14.14 -8.63 0.32
N LEU A 90 -12.90 -8.27 -0.02
CA LEU A 90 -12.55 -7.19 -0.95
C LEU A 90 -12.92 -7.55 -2.39
N ASP A 91 -12.75 -8.81 -2.77
CA ASP A 91 -13.20 -9.35 -4.05
C ASP A 91 -14.74 -9.27 -4.19
N VAL A 92 -15.50 -9.62 -3.14
CA VAL A 92 -16.97 -9.47 -3.10
C VAL A 92 -17.39 -8.00 -3.22
N TYR A 93 -16.69 -7.08 -2.54
CA TYR A 93 -16.97 -5.65 -2.61
C TYR A 93 -16.69 -5.07 -4.01
N GLN A 94 -15.56 -5.44 -4.62
CA GLN A 94 -15.21 -4.96 -5.97
C GLN A 94 -16.13 -5.54 -7.05
N ARG A 95 -16.55 -6.80 -6.94
CA ARG A 95 -17.56 -7.41 -7.83
C ARG A 95 -18.89 -6.67 -7.75
N LYS A 96 -19.39 -6.38 -6.53
CA LYS A 96 -20.64 -5.60 -6.34
C LYS A 96 -20.55 -4.17 -6.89
N ARG A 97 -19.35 -3.56 -6.88
CA ARG A 97 -19.12 -2.23 -7.44
C ARG A 97 -19.04 -2.23 -8.98
N ALA A 98 -18.48 -3.29 -9.57
CA ALA A 98 -18.41 -3.45 -11.02
C ALA A 98 -19.79 -3.72 -11.64
N ASP A 99 -20.65 -4.48 -10.93
CA ASP A 99 -22.02 -4.80 -11.36
C ASP A 99 -22.93 -3.57 -11.39
N ARG A 100 -22.80 -2.66 -10.41
CA ARG A 100 -23.52 -1.36 -10.40
C ARG A 100 -23.14 -0.39 -11.52
N ARG A 101 -22.04 -0.62 -12.25
CA ARG A 101 -21.63 0.23 -13.38
C ARG A 101 -22.12 -0.29 -14.74
N ARG A 102 -22.86 -1.40 -14.78
CA ARG A 102 -23.49 -1.94 -15.99
C ARG A 102 -24.94 -1.48 -16.20
N VAL A 103 -25.46 -0.64 -15.32
CA VAL A 103 -26.75 0.04 -15.49
C VAL A 103 -26.48 1.54 -15.65
N VAL A 104 -25.95 1.90 -16.81
CA VAL A 104 -26.21 3.18 -17.50
C VAL A 104 -26.16 2.89 -18.99
#